data_AF-A0A8H4K0D4-F1
#
_entry.id   AF-A0A8H4K0D4-F1
#
_cell.length_a   1.000
_cell.length_b   1.000
_cell.length_c   1.000
_cell.angle_alpha   90.00
_cell.angle_beta   90.00
_cell.angle_gamma   90.00
#
_symmetry.space_group_name_H-M   'P 1'
#
loop_
_entity.id
_entity.type
_entity.pdbx_description
1 polymer ?
#
loop_
_entity_poly.entity_id
_entity_poly.type
_entity_poly.pdbx_seq_one_letter_code
_entity_poly.pdbx_strand_id
1 'polypeptide(L)'
;MLTTVLLSAVALSHLAHGHGTITRVIGANGVVMPGLTILDGTPRSSTSAASGAQVDTSVIRDPELGTKKASALGRTSKGPVDATRNFKTFMQGLSARTFSDTILGGGEEATRDIVSFVTGNAGAVVNGVQDGIEGSPVGGLALEAEHAVNGLLDDFFQTAKGVPSPRGYVEDGVKKSAGAGAKAGLPTVASDGTLKLIYHQVNEDGAGPLLVDIDFTSGGTDPKAFKPAEVVQNIVGVLGFSTVSSTDFPVIVKVPTGQACSGTVAGVSGVCIARVRNSATAGPFGGAGAFTHNPEAAKGKKSSAKFRHRHV
;
A
#
# COMPACT_ATOMS: atom_id res chain seq x y z
N MET A 1 -58.61 -3.08 -23.35
CA MET A 1 -57.88 -4.30 -22.97
C MET A 1 -56.50 -4.24 -23.60
N LEU A 2 -55.44 -4.47 -22.78
CA LEU A 2 -54.09 -4.92 -23.16
C LEU A 2 -53.24 -3.94 -24.02
N THR A 3 -51.99 -3.59 -23.71
CA THR A 3 -51.05 -4.07 -22.68
C THR A 3 -49.92 -3.03 -22.57
N THR A 4 -49.58 -2.64 -21.35
CA THR A 4 -48.37 -1.89 -21.00
C THR A 4 -47.13 -2.74 -21.28
N VAL A 5 -46.26 -2.30 -22.19
CA VAL A 5 -44.91 -2.87 -22.35
C VAL A 5 -43.98 -2.16 -21.38
N LEU A 6 -43.84 -2.72 -20.17
CA LEU A 6 -42.68 -2.46 -19.32
C LEU A 6 -41.47 -3.16 -19.93
N LEU A 7 -40.60 -2.40 -20.59
CA LEU A 7 -39.23 -2.84 -20.84
C LEU A 7 -38.47 -2.72 -19.51
N SER A 8 -38.45 -3.82 -18.76
CA SER A 8 -37.48 -4.06 -17.69
C SER A 8 -36.10 -4.19 -18.32
N ALA A 9 -35.41 -3.07 -18.50
CA ALA A 9 -33.98 -3.04 -18.73
C ALA A 9 -33.30 -3.55 -17.46
N VAL A 10 -33.01 -4.86 -17.45
CA VAL A 10 -32.12 -5.50 -16.48
C VAL A 10 -30.81 -4.72 -16.50
N ALA A 11 -30.53 -4.01 -15.42
CA ALA A 11 -29.25 -3.38 -15.19
C ALA A 11 -28.16 -4.48 -15.22
N LEU A 12 -27.41 -4.56 -16.32
CA LEU A 12 -26.12 -5.22 -16.30
C LEU A 12 -25.30 -4.50 -15.23
N SER A 13 -25.14 -5.17 -14.09
CA SER A 13 -24.26 -4.71 -13.03
C SER A 13 -22.87 -4.58 -13.64
N HIS A 14 -22.46 -3.32 -13.80
CA HIS A 14 -21.12 -2.92 -14.18
C HIS A 14 -20.11 -3.79 -13.43
N LEU A 15 -19.43 -4.68 -14.15
CA LEU A 15 -18.12 -5.16 -13.72
C LEU A 15 -17.29 -3.90 -13.57
N ALA A 16 -17.19 -3.42 -12.33
CA ALA A 16 -16.47 -2.21 -12.01
C ALA A 16 -14.99 -2.59 -12.05
N HIS A 17 -14.48 -2.60 -13.27
CA HIS A 17 -13.08 -2.73 -13.62
C HIS A 17 -12.35 -1.60 -12.93
N GLY A 18 -11.37 -1.93 -12.10
CA GLY A 18 -10.64 -0.97 -11.30
C GLY A 18 -9.22 -0.82 -11.84
N HIS A 19 -8.82 0.43 -12.08
CA HIS A 19 -7.73 0.71 -13.01
C HIS A 19 -6.40 1.08 -12.31
N GLY A 20 -6.38 1.25 -10.99
CA GLY A 20 -5.15 1.36 -10.22
C GLY A 20 -5.38 1.33 -8.71
N THR A 21 -4.37 0.95 -7.93
CA THR A 21 -4.50 0.64 -6.50
C THR A 21 -3.22 0.94 -5.72
N ILE A 22 -3.31 1.04 -4.38
CA ILE A 22 -2.15 1.19 -3.51
C ILE A 22 -1.61 -0.19 -3.16
N THR A 23 -0.45 -0.55 -3.69
CA THR A 23 0.17 -1.85 -3.41
C THR A 23 0.91 -1.83 -2.08
N ARG A 24 1.57 -0.71 -1.74
CA ARG A 24 2.41 -0.62 -0.54
C ARG A 24 2.37 0.74 0.14
N VAL A 25 2.49 0.70 1.46
CA VAL A 25 2.79 1.84 2.34
C VAL A 25 4.20 1.68 2.85
N ILE A 26 5.04 2.70 2.65
CA ILE A 26 6.46 2.69 3.00
C ILE A 26 6.68 3.61 4.21
N GLY A 27 7.03 3.00 5.34
CA GLY A 27 7.29 3.71 6.58
C GLY A 27 8.73 4.21 6.67
N ALA A 28 8.92 5.38 7.26
CA ALA A 28 10.25 5.90 7.58
C ALA A 28 11.03 5.05 8.60
N ASN A 29 10.33 4.12 9.28
CA ASN A 29 10.90 3.09 10.14
C ASN A 29 11.35 1.83 9.39
N GLY A 30 11.37 1.84 8.05
CA GLY A 30 11.72 0.68 7.22
C GLY A 30 10.61 -0.35 7.08
N VAL A 31 9.45 -0.13 7.73
CA VAL A 31 8.31 -1.04 7.65
C VAL A 31 7.56 -0.82 6.34
N VAL A 32 7.38 -1.91 5.60
CA VAL A 32 6.55 -1.95 4.40
C VAL A 32 5.28 -2.74 4.74
N MET A 33 4.13 -2.16 4.42
CA MET A 33 2.83 -2.83 4.61
C MET A 33 2.09 -2.88 3.27
N PRO A 34 1.47 -4.02 2.90
CA PRO A 34 0.59 -4.06 1.74
C PRO A 34 -0.59 -3.09 1.91
N GLY A 35 -1.08 -2.55 0.79
CA GLY A 35 -2.35 -1.82 0.81
C GLY A 35 -3.49 -2.67 1.34
N LEU A 36 -4.49 -2.02 1.92
CA LEU A 36 -5.61 -2.68 2.61
C LEU A 36 -6.57 -3.42 1.67
N THR A 37 -6.54 -3.08 0.38
CA THR A 37 -7.39 -3.68 -0.64
C THR A 37 -6.73 -4.88 -1.32
N ILE A 38 -5.40 -5.01 -1.19
CA ILE A 38 -4.56 -5.91 -1.97
C ILE A 38 -4.93 -7.38 -1.79
N LEU A 39 -5.02 -8.09 -2.91
CA LEU A 39 -5.31 -9.52 -2.94
C LEU A 39 -4.08 -10.27 -3.48
N ASP A 40 -3.58 -11.21 -2.69
CA ASP A 40 -2.60 -12.17 -3.21
C ASP A 40 -3.22 -12.96 -4.38
N GLY A 41 -2.39 -13.31 -5.35
CA GLY A 41 -2.80 -13.93 -6.62
C GLY A 41 -3.17 -12.94 -7.71
N THR A 42 -3.26 -11.63 -7.43
CA THR A 42 -3.54 -10.61 -8.46
C THR A 42 -2.34 -10.45 -9.39
N PRO A 43 -2.48 -10.69 -10.72
CA PRO A 43 -1.40 -10.43 -11.66
C PRO A 43 -1.15 -8.92 -11.80
N ARG A 44 0.10 -8.45 -11.66
CA ARG A 44 0.44 -7.02 -11.87
C ARG A 44 0.97 -6.70 -13.26
N SER A 45 1.45 -7.71 -13.98
CA SER A 45 1.92 -7.57 -15.36
C SER A 45 0.81 -7.76 -16.41
N SER A 46 -0.45 -7.57 -16.01
CA SER A 46 -1.62 -7.71 -16.87
C SER A 46 -2.53 -6.50 -16.69
N THR A 47 -3.22 -6.13 -17.75
CA THR A 47 -4.12 -4.96 -17.79
C THR A 47 -5.59 -5.37 -17.85
N SER A 48 -5.86 -6.64 -18.14
CA SER A 48 -7.20 -7.11 -18.45
C SER A 48 -7.99 -7.48 -17.20
N ALA A 49 -9.29 -7.25 -17.26
CA ALA A 49 -10.21 -7.72 -16.25
C ALA A 49 -10.24 -9.24 -16.12
N ALA A 50 -10.17 -9.94 -17.26
CA ALA A 50 -10.29 -11.38 -17.35
C ALA A 50 -9.13 -12.11 -16.65
N SER A 51 -7.95 -11.50 -16.56
CA SER A 51 -6.82 -12.05 -15.80
C SER A 51 -6.96 -11.87 -14.29
N GLY A 52 -7.90 -11.04 -13.84
CA GLY A 52 -8.05 -10.68 -12.45
C GLY A 52 -7.13 -9.53 -11.99
N ALA A 53 -6.41 -8.85 -12.88
CA ALA A 53 -5.46 -7.77 -12.52
C ALA A 53 -6.09 -6.57 -11.77
N GLN A 54 -7.42 -6.47 -11.80
CA GLN A 54 -8.18 -5.33 -11.32
C GLN A 54 -9.02 -5.63 -10.06
N VAL A 55 -8.94 -6.87 -9.54
CA VAL A 55 -9.86 -7.38 -8.50
C VAL A 55 -9.68 -6.75 -7.13
N ASP A 56 -8.52 -6.14 -6.88
CA ASP A 56 -8.17 -5.46 -5.62
C ASP A 56 -8.07 -3.93 -5.76
N THR A 57 -8.58 -3.39 -6.85
CA THR A 57 -8.79 -1.96 -7.00
C THR A 57 -10.14 -1.57 -6.40
N SER A 58 -10.14 -0.59 -5.51
CA SER A 58 -11.36 0.01 -4.99
C SER A 58 -11.98 0.99 -5.97
N VAL A 59 -13.29 0.96 -6.04
CA VAL A 59 -14.13 2.03 -6.59
C VAL A 59 -14.61 2.92 -5.44
N ILE A 60 -14.23 4.20 -5.46
CA ILE A 60 -14.37 5.15 -4.35
C ILE A 60 -15.21 6.35 -4.79
N ARG A 61 -16.50 6.13 -4.96
CA ARG A 61 -17.48 7.16 -5.35
C ARG A 61 -18.11 7.78 -4.11
N ASP A 62 -18.05 9.11 -3.98
CA ASP A 62 -18.58 9.83 -2.81
C ASP A 62 -20.02 9.47 -2.45
N PRO A 63 -20.97 9.35 -3.40
CA PRO A 63 -22.34 8.98 -3.07
C PRO A 63 -22.52 7.55 -2.55
N GLU A 64 -21.51 6.68 -2.71
CA GLU A 64 -21.59 5.27 -2.30
C GLU A 64 -20.97 5.02 -0.91
N LEU A 65 -20.10 5.91 -0.43
CA LEU A 65 -19.31 5.69 0.79
C LEU A 65 -20.19 5.65 2.04
N GLY A 66 -19.96 4.65 2.89
CA GLY A 66 -20.70 4.45 4.14
C GLY A 66 -22.11 3.86 3.95
N THR A 67 -22.45 3.46 2.72
CA THR A 67 -23.69 2.75 2.43
C THR A 67 -23.47 1.23 2.52
N LYS A 68 -24.54 0.44 2.34
CA LYS A 68 -24.42 -1.03 2.20
C LYS A 68 -23.61 -1.45 0.96
N LYS A 69 -23.45 -0.55 -0.02
CA LYS A 69 -22.75 -0.83 -1.29
C LYS A 69 -21.23 -0.69 -1.15
N ALA A 70 -20.75 0.29 -0.38
CA ALA A 70 -19.34 0.58 -0.22
C ALA A 70 -19.04 1.06 1.21
N SER A 71 -17.91 0.60 1.75
CA SER A 71 -17.40 1.09 3.04
C SER A 71 -16.80 2.49 2.86
N ALA A 72 -16.22 3.06 3.92
CA ALA A 72 -15.46 4.30 3.79
C ALA A 72 -14.21 4.16 2.89
N LEU A 73 -13.78 2.93 2.59
CA LEU A 73 -12.65 2.63 1.69
C LEU A 73 -13.10 2.26 0.27
N GLY A 74 -14.40 2.38 -0.03
CA GLY A 74 -14.98 2.02 -1.31
C GLY A 74 -15.45 0.56 -1.37
N ARG A 75 -15.49 0.02 -2.58
CA ARG A 75 -15.89 -1.36 -2.86
C ARG A 75 -15.10 -1.95 -4.01
N THR A 76 -15.04 -3.27 -4.06
CA THR A 76 -14.56 -4.02 -5.22
C THR A 76 -15.74 -4.73 -5.88
N SER A 77 -15.47 -5.58 -6.88
CA SER A 77 -16.47 -6.52 -7.42
C SER A 77 -16.99 -7.52 -6.37
N LYS A 78 -16.28 -7.70 -5.26
CA LYS A 78 -16.65 -8.59 -4.15
C LYS A 78 -17.44 -7.89 -3.03
N GLY A 79 -17.72 -6.59 -3.17
CA GLY A 79 -18.48 -5.81 -2.19
C GLY A 79 -17.65 -4.76 -1.45
N PRO A 80 -18.16 -4.23 -0.32
CA PRO A 80 -17.45 -3.24 0.50
C PRO A 80 -16.05 -3.70 0.91
N VAL A 81 -15.09 -2.78 0.88
CA VAL A 81 -13.71 -3.07 1.31
C VAL A 81 -13.65 -3.18 2.83
N ASP A 82 -13.04 -4.25 3.34
CA ASP A 82 -12.77 -4.44 4.76
C ASP A 82 -11.31 -4.09 5.09
N ALA A 83 -11.13 -3.00 5.84
CA ALA A 83 -9.83 -2.53 6.33
C ALA A 83 -9.09 -3.58 7.19
N THR A 84 -9.84 -4.51 7.80
CA THR A 84 -9.33 -5.47 8.78
C THR A 84 -8.58 -6.62 8.13
N ARG A 85 -8.88 -6.99 6.88
CA ARG A 85 -8.37 -8.22 6.25
C ARG A 85 -6.84 -8.25 6.17
N ASN A 86 -6.25 -7.29 5.48
CA ASN A 86 -4.80 -7.23 5.31
C ASN A 86 -4.12 -6.73 6.58
N PHE A 87 -4.77 -5.79 7.29
CA PHE A 87 -4.27 -5.27 8.55
C PHE A 87 -4.09 -6.37 9.60
N LYS A 88 -5.10 -7.24 9.79
CA LYS A 88 -5.03 -8.36 10.73
C LYS A 88 -3.93 -9.34 10.33
N THR A 89 -3.84 -9.70 9.05
CA THR A 89 -2.79 -10.61 8.55
C THR A 89 -1.40 -10.04 8.82
N PHE A 90 -1.20 -8.74 8.58
CA PHE A 90 0.05 -8.05 8.83
C PHE A 90 0.40 -7.97 10.33
N MET A 91 -0.56 -7.59 11.17
CA MET A 91 -0.34 -7.37 12.61
C MET A 91 -0.34 -8.65 13.45
N GLN A 92 -1.07 -9.68 13.04
CA GLN A 92 -1.32 -10.88 13.86
C GLN A 92 -0.84 -12.17 13.19
N GLY A 93 -0.41 -12.10 11.92
CA GLY A 93 -0.13 -13.27 11.11
C GLY A 93 -1.40 -13.98 10.63
N LEU A 94 -1.22 -15.05 9.88
CA LEU A 94 -2.28 -16.01 9.60
C LEU A 94 -2.42 -16.91 10.83
N SER A 95 -3.63 -17.07 11.39
CA SER A 95 -3.90 -17.94 12.56
C SER A 95 -3.63 -19.44 12.32
N ALA A 96 -2.88 -19.79 11.27
CA ALA A 96 -2.60 -21.15 10.82
C ALA A 96 -1.10 -21.39 10.49
N ARG A 97 -0.16 -20.68 11.13
CA ARG A 97 1.20 -21.24 11.25
C ARG A 97 1.19 -22.21 12.42
N THR A 98 1.16 -23.50 12.11
CA THR A 98 1.35 -24.60 13.06
C THR A 98 2.56 -24.30 13.93
N PHE A 99 2.45 -24.63 15.21
CA PHE A 99 3.43 -24.49 16.30
C PHE A 99 4.88 -24.95 15.99
N SER A 100 5.11 -25.58 14.83
CA SER A 100 6.40 -26.07 14.36
C SER A 100 7.33 -24.99 13.77
N ASP A 101 6.81 -23.90 13.21
CA ASP A 101 7.63 -22.82 12.60
C ASP A 101 8.38 -21.97 13.66
N THR A 102 7.85 -21.91 14.88
CA THR A 102 8.42 -21.13 16.00
C THR A 102 9.59 -21.87 16.67
N ILE A 103 9.71 -23.18 16.49
CA ILE A 103 10.71 -24.01 17.20
C ILE A 103 11.99 -24.23 16.37
N LEU A 104 11.93 -24.10 15.04
CA LEU A 104 13.07 -24.37 14.15
C LEU A 104 13.49 -23.13 13.34
N GLY A 105 14.19 -22.19 13.99
CA GLY A 105 15.27 -21.41 13.36
C GLY A 105 14.96 -20.58 12.08
N GLY A 106 13.74 -20.07 11.87
CA GLY A 106 13.34 -19.32 10.67
C GLY A 106 13.88 -17.89 10.51
N GLY A 107 15.13 -17.60 10.91
CA GLY A 107 15.70 -16.24 10.85
C GLY A 107 16.12 -15.80 9.44
N GLU A 108 16.54 -16.74 8.59
CA GLU A 108 17.14 -16.43 7.28
C GLU A 108 16.12 -16.46 6.13
N GLU A 109 15.17 -17.40 6.19
CA GLU A 109 14.08 -17.52 5.20
C GLU A 109 13.06 -16.37 5.34
N ALA A 110 12.71 -15.98 6.57
CA ALA A 110 11.83 -14.84 6.83
C ALA A 110 12.44 -13.51 6.36
N THR A 111 13.77 -13.33 6.49
CA THR A 111 14.47 -12.12 6.05
C THR A 111 14.52 -12.04 4.51
N ARG A 112 14.79 -13.16 3.81
CA ARG A 112 14.77 -13.20 2.33
C ARG A 112 13.37 -12.92 1.75
N ASP A 113 12.33 -13.45 2.38
CA ASP A 113 10.93 -13.18 1.99
C ASP A 113 10.51 -11.73 2.22
N ILE A 114 10.96 -11.11 3.33
CA ILE A 114 10.77 -9.68 3.58
C ILE A 114 11.52 -8.86 2.54
N VAL A 115 12.77 -9.19 2.22
CA VAL A 115 13.54 -8.51 1.15
C VAL A 115 12.80 -8.63 -0.18
N SER A 116 12.36 -9.81 -0.62
CA SER A 116 11.54 -9.97 -1.85
C SER A 116 10.25 -9.14 -1.82
N PHE A 117 9.59 -9.06 -0.67
CA PHE A 117 8.43 -8.21 -0.48
C PHE A 117 8.77 -6.72 -0.47
N VAL A 118 9.95 -6.28 -0.07
CA VAL A 118 10.34 -4.88 -0.20
C VAL A 118 10.82 -4.59 -1.63
N THR A 119 11.56 -5.51 -2.24
CA THR A 119 12.21 -5.42 -3.56
C THR A 119 11.38 -6.01 -4.71
N GLY A 120 10.05 -6.15 -4.56
CA GLY A 120 9.14 -6.62 -5.63
C GLY A 120 9.16 -5.75 -6.91
N ASN A 121 8.03 -5.51 -7.58
CA ASN A 121 7.98 -4.67 -8.81
C ASN A 121 8.89 -3.42 -8.79
N ALA A 122 8.83 -2.63 -7.71
CA ALA A 122 9.65 -1.43 -7.53
C ALA A 122 11.15 -1.69 -7.29
N GLY A 123 11.54 -2.90 -6.88
CA GLY A 123 12.94 -3.32 -6.74
C GLY A 123 13.51 -4.09 -7.94
N ALA A 124 12.67 -4.49 -8.90
CA ALA A 124 13.11 -5.13 -10.15
C ALA A 124 13.78 -4.15 -11.14
N VAL A 125 13.97 -2.88 -10.78
CA VAL A 125 14.61 -1.84 -11.60
C VAL A 125 16.13 -1.87 -11.54
N VAL A 126 16.73 -2.70 -10.68
CA VAL A 126 18.18 -2.93 -10.71
C VAL A 126 18.48 -4.26 -11.39
N ASN A 127 18.54 -4.21 -12.73
CA ASN A 127 19.30 -5.16 -13.55
C ASN A 127 20.79 -5.15 -13.14
N GLY A 128 21.13 -5.74 -12.00
CA GLY A 128 22.52 -5.83 -11.54
C GLY A 128 22.78 -6.24 -10.08
N VAL A 129 21.75 -6.46 -9.25
CA VAL A 129 21.97 -6.86 -7.83
C VAL A 129 21.68 -8.36 -7.59
N GLN A 130 21.36 -9.12 -8.64
CA GLN A 130 21.27 -10.58 -8.51
C GLN A 130 22.66 -11.24 -8.43
N ASP A 131 23.69 -10.65 -9.05
CA ASP A 131 25.07 -11.21 -9.08
C ASP A 131 25.90 -10.88 -7.82
N GLY A 132 25.44 -9.99 -6.96
CA GLY A 132 26.17 -9.55 -5.75
C GLY A 132 25.79 -10.28 -4.47
N ILE A 133 24.66 -11.01 -4.45
CA ILE A 133 24.14 -11.67 -3.25
C ILE A 133 24.63 -13.13 -3.14
N GLU A 134 25.15 -13.72 -4.22
CA GLU A 134 25.63 -15.11 -4.23
C GLU A 134 27.05 -15.31 -3.67
N GLY A 135 27.73 -14.24 -3.21
CA GLY A 135 29.18 -14.28 -2.95
C GLY A 135 29.69 -14.27 -1.50
N SER A 136 28.88 -13.97 -0.47
CA SER A 136 29.43 -13.74 0.89
C SER A 136 28.90 -14.72 1.93
N PRO A 137 29.77 -15.53 2.56
CA PRO A 137 29.42 -16.28 3.76
C PRO A 137 29.45 -15.32 4.97
N VAL A 138 28.69 -15.68 6.01
CA VAL A 138 28.74 -15.13 7.39
C VAL A 138 27.82 -13.92 7.68
N GLY A 139 26.71 -14.19 8.38
CA GLY A 139 26.24 -13.48 9.59
C GLY A 139 25.95 -11.97 9.63
N GLY A 140 26.32 -11.18 8.60
CA GLY A 140 26.12 -9.72 8.50
C GLY A 140 25.09 -9.30 7.45
N LEU A 141 24.50 -10.26 6.73
CA LEU A 141 23.67 -10.04 5.55
C LEU A 141 22.34 -9.32 5.80
N ALA A 142 21.81 -9.31 7.03
CA ALA A 142 20.53 -8.65 7.31
C ALA A 142 20.65 -7.12 7.29
N LEU A 143 21.70 -6.54 7.90
CA LEU A 143 21.87 -5.09 7.96
C LEU A 143 22.31 -4.50 6.61
N GLU A 144 23.13 -5.21 5.83
CA GLU A 144 23.56 -4.77 4.51
C GLU A 144 22.43 -4.85 3.49
N ALA A 145 21.62 -5.92 3.55
CA ALA A 145 20.40 -6.01 2.76
C ALA A 145 19.42 -4.90 3.12
N GLU A 146 19.21 -4.60 4.40
CA GLU A 146 18.33 -3.49 4.82
C GLU A 146 18.80 -2.13 4.30
N HIS A 147 20.10 -1.81 4.37
CA HIS A 147 20.63 -0.55 3.84
C HIS A 147 20.53 -0.47 2.32
N ALA A 148 20.84 -1.57 1.62
CA ALA A 148 20.71 -1.65 0.16
C ALA A 148 19.24 -1.51 -0.29
N VAL A 149 18.32 -2.14 0.43
CA VAL A 149 16.88 -2.09 0.19
C VAL A 149 16.33 -0.69 0.46
N ASN A 150 16.73 -0.05 1.55
CA ASN A 150 16.35 1.33 1.84
C ASN A 150 16.90 2.30 0.78
N GLY A 151 18.14 2.09 0.33
CA GLY A 151 18.73 2.86 -0.76
C GLY A 151 17.97 2.72 -2.09
N LEU A 152 17.52 1.50 -2.41
CA LEU A 152 16.72 1.24 -3.62
C LEU A 152 15.34 1.89 -3.56
N LEU A 153 14.68 1.83 -2.40
CA LEU A 153 13.41 2.54 -2.21
C LEU A 153 13.60 4.05 -2.29
N ASP A 154 14.67 4.59 -1.70
CA ASP A 154 14.95 6.03 -1.79
C ASP A 154 15.21 6.46 -3.23
N ASP A 155 15.97 5.69 -4.01
CA ASP A 155 16.13 5.95 -5.45
C ASP A 155 14.78 5.90 -6.19
N PHE A 156 13.95 4.88 -5.93
CA PHE A 156 12.61 4.79 -6.51
C PHE A 156 11.76 6.05 -6.24
N PHE A 157 11.74 6.56 -5.00
CA PHE A 157 10.96 7.76 -4.68
C PHE A 157 11.57 9.05 -5.25
N GLN A 158 12.89 9.13 -5.39
CA GLN A 158 13.56 10.33 -5.88
C GLN A 158 13.62 10.43 -7.40
N THR A 159 13.78 9.31 -8.11
CA THR A 159 14.14 9.32 -9.54
C THR A 159 13.12 8.62 -10.43
N ALA A 160 12.31 7.69 -9.90
CA ALA A 160 11.42 6.90 -10.75
C ALA A 160 10.24 7.71 -11.29
N LYS A 161 10.04 7.62 -12.61
CA LYS A 161 8.87 8.18 -13.31
C LYS A 161 7.80 7.12 -13.60
N GLY A 162 7.88 5.97 -12.92
CA GLY A 162 7.11 4.77 -13.22
C GLY A 162 8.01 3.57 -13.50
N VAL A 163 7.65 2.43 -12.93
CA VAL A 163 8.38 1.16 -13.02
C VAL A 163 7.43 0.08 -13.52
N PRO A 164 7.60 -0.41 -14.76
CA PRO A 164 6.78 -1.49 -15.28
C PRO A 164 6.94 -2.78 -14.48
N SER A 165 5.83 -3.50 -14.31
CA SER A 165 5.83 -4.80 -13.64
C SER A 165 6.62 -5.83 -14.47
N PRO A 166 7.51 -6.65 -13.86
CA PRO A 166 8.11 -7.77 -14.54
C PRO A 166 7.04 -8.73 -15.06
N ARG A 167 7.29 -9.30 -16.24
CA ARG A 167 6.38 -10.26 -16.85
C ARG A 167 6.14 -11.45 -15.91
N GLY A 168 4.86 -11.77 -15.67
CA GLY A 168 4.47 -12.89 -14.81
C GLY A 168 4.49 -12.56 -13.32
N TYR A 169 4.74 -11.30 -12.92
CA TYR A 169 4.63 -10.90 -11.53
C TYR A 169 3.19 -11.06 -11.03
N VAL A 170 3.06 -11.78 -9.92
CA VAL A 170 1.81 -12.03 -9.21
C VAL A 170 1.98 -11.50 -7.78
N GLU A 171 0.98 -10.77 -7.31
CA GLU A 171 0.95 -10.25 -5.96
C GLU A 171 0.97 -11.38 -4.92
N ASP A 172 1.89 -11.31 -3.96
CA ASP A 172 1.95 -12.23 -2.81
C ASP A 172 2.33 -11.50 -1.50
N GLY A 173 2.23 -10.17 -1.50
CA GLY A 173 2.71 -9.33 -0.41
C GLY A 173 1.93 -9.47 0.89
N VAL A 174 0.64 -9.86 0.85
CA VAL A 174 -0.14 -10.05 2.07
C VAL A 174 0.36 -11.27 2.83
N LYS A 175 0.59 -12.40 2.14
CA LYS A 175 1.18 -13.60 2.74
C LYS A 175 2.61 -13.37 3.21
N LYS A 176 3.46 -12.72 2.41
CA LYS A 176 4.88 -12.49 2.75
C LYS A 176 5.06 -11.57 3.96
N SER A 177 4.18 -10.58 4.13
CA SER A 177 4.24 -9.64 5.26
C SER A 177 3.46 -10.10 6.50
N ALA A 178 2.89 -11.31 6.48
CA ALA A 178 2.06 -11.81 7.58
C ALA A 178 2.83 -11.85 8.90
N GLY A 179 2.32 -11.14 9.92
CA GLY A 179 2.91 -11.05 11.25
C GLY A 179 4.10 -10.08 11.36
N ALA A 180 4.55 -9.45 10.27
CA ALA A 180 5.64 -8.48 10.32
C ALA A 180 5.31 -7.28 11.23
N GLY A 181 4.04 -6.84 11.23
CA GLY A 181 3.55 -5.75 12.06
C GLY A 181 3.59 -6.05 13.56
N ALA A 182 3.52 -7.32 13.98
CA ALA A 182 3.68 -7.71 15.37
C ALA A 182 5.07 -7.37 15.91
N LYS A 183 6.09 -7.45 15.04
CA LYS A 183 7.50 -7.23 15.40
C LYS A 183 7.93 -5.78 15.21
N ALA A 184 7.55 -5.19 14.06
CA ALA A 184 8.08 -3.91 13.62
C ALA A 184 7.09 -2.74 13.77
N GLY A 185 5.82 -3.03 14.11
CA GLY A 185 4.74 -2.04 14.16
C GLY A 185 4.23 -1.66 12.77
N LEU A 186 3.54 -0.51 12.69
CA LEU A 186 3.02 0.04 11.44
C LEU A 186 4.05 0.92 10.72
N PRO A 187 3.89 1.13 9.40
CA PRO A 187 4.62 2.17 8.68
C PRO A 187 4.48 3.53 9.35
N THR A 188 5.59 4.24 9.58
CA THR A 188 5.59 5.58 10.19
C THR A 188 5.75 6.69 9.17
N VAL A 189 5.16 7.85 9.44
CA VAL A 189 5.44 9.10 8.71
C VAL A 189 6.89 9.54 8.95
N ALA A 190 7.55 10.08 7.92
CA ALA A 190 8.89 10.65 8.01
C ALA A 190 8.93 11.92 8.87
N SER A 191 10.14 12.31 9.30
CA SER A 191 10.34 13.49 10.16
C SER A 191 9.96 14.81 9.49
N ASP A 192 9.95 14.85 8.16
CA ASP A 192 9.46 15.97 7.37
C ASP A 192 7.94 15.98 7.22
N GLY A 193 7.22 15.01 7.80
CA GLY A 193 5.77 14.89 7.73
C GLY A 193 5.26 14.21 6.45
N THR A 194 6.12 13.51 5.70
CA THR A 194 5.71 12.81 4.47
C THR A 194 5.39 11.33 4.70
N LEU A 195 4.38 10.84 4.00
CA LEU A 195 4.02 9.43 3.87
C LEU A 195 4.30 8.98 2.44
N LYS A 196 5.05 7.90 2.29
CA LYS A 196 5.42 7.31 1.00
C LYS A 196 4.50 6.13 0.68
N LEU A 197 3.95 6.12 -0.53
CA LEU A 197 3.04 5.10 -1.05
C LEU A 197 3.52 4.61 -2.42
N ILE A 198 3.31 3.34 -2.72
CA ILE A 198 3.47 2.80 -4.07
C ILE A 198 2.08 2.61 -4.65
N TYR A 199 1.83 3.29 -5.77
CA TYR A 199 0.58 3.19 -6.52
C TYR A 199 0.83 2.38 -7.79
N HIS A 200 0.07 1.32 -7.99
CA HIS A 200 0.11 0.52 -9.20
C HIS A 200 -1.00 0.96 -10.15
N GLN A 201 -0.63 1.50 -11.30
CA GLN A 201 -1.54 1.74 -12.41
C GLN A 201 -1.68 0.45 -13.22
N VAL A 202 -2.88 -0.14 -13.23
CA VAL A 202 -3.16 -1.38 -13.98
C VAL A 202 -3.25 -1.10 -15.47
N ASN A 203 -3.96 -0.04 -15.86
CA ASN A 203 -4.22 0.31 -17.25
C ASN A 203 -4.54 1.82 -17.39
N GLU A 204 -4.98 2.25 -18.57
CA GLU A 204 -4.99 3.65 -18.98
C GLU A 204 -5.84 4.55 -18.08
N ASP A 205 -7.01 4.09 -17.60
CA ASP A 205 -7.93 4.86 -16.71
C ASP A 205 -7.53 4.77 -15.20
N GLY A 206 -6.32 4.30 -14.93
CA GLY A 206 -5.75 4.16 -13.60
C GLY A 206 -4.78 5.26 -13.23
N ALA A 207 -4.60 6.24 -14.10
CA ALA A 207 -3.62 7.30 -13.92
C ALA A 207 -4.11 8.37 -12.94
N GLY A 208 -3.33 9.45 -12.84
CA GLY A 208 -3.59 10.58 -11.96
C GLY A 208 -4.31 11.75 -12.65
N PRO A 209 -4.32 12.93 -12.01
CA PRO A 209 -3.80 13.17 -10.65
C PRO A 209 -4.61 12.42 -9.59
N LEU A 210 -3.91 11.90 -8.59
CA LEU A 210 -4.51 11.25 -7.43
C LEU A 210 -4.94 12.28 -6.39
N LEU A 211 -6.05 11.98 -5.74
CA LEU A 211 -6.54 12.63 -4.52
C LEU A 211 -6.30 11.68 -3.35
N VAL A 212 -5.79 12.23 -2.24
CA VAL A 212 -5.57 11.47 -1.01
C VAL A 212 -6.34 12.13 0.12
N ASP A 213 -7.15 11.33 0.82
CA ASP A 213 -7.76 11.73 2.08
C ASP A 213 -7.19 10.87 3.22
N ILE A 214 -7.00 11.46 4.40
CA ILE A 214 -6.51 10.76 5.59
C ILE A 214 -7.60 10.78 6.66
N ASP A 215 -7.87 9.60 7.21
CA ASP A 215 -8.63 9.41 8.44
C ASP A 215 -7.68 9.16 9.61
N PHE A 216 -7.76 10.01 10.63
CA PHE A 216 -6.95 9.93 11.84
C PHE A 216 -7.65 9.23 13.00
N THR A 217 -8.96 9.00 12.94
CA THR A 217 -9.78 8.68 14.12
C THR A 217 -10.64 7.43 13.99
N SER A 218 -11.17 7.10 12.81
CA SER A 218 -12.19 6.04 12.67
C SER A 218 -11.60 4.67 12.30
N GLY A 219 -10.33 4.60 11.91
CA GLY A 219 -9.72 3.38 11.40
C GLY A 219 -10.30 2.96 10.04
N GLY A 220 -10.75 3.93 9.23
CA GLY A 220 -11.31 3.70 7.90
C GLY A 220 -12.74 3.21 7.89
N THR A 221 -13.50 3.50 8.95
CA THR A 221 -14.90 3.06 9.11
C THR A 221 -15.92 4.18 8.85
N ASP A 222 -15.56 5.44 9.09
CA ASP A 222 -16.40 6.61 8.88
C ASP A 222 -15.92 7.45 7.67
N PRO A 223 -16.70 7.56 6.58
CA PRO A 223 -16.36 8.41 5.44
C PRO A 223 -16.12 9.88 5.80
N LYS A 224 -16.74 10.40 6.87
CA LYS A 224 -16.63 11.81 7.28
C LYS A 224 -15.32 12.13 8.02
N ALA A 225 -14.66 11.09 8.53
CA ALA A 225 -13.37 11.22 9.22
C ALA A 225 -12.21 11.50 8.24
N PHE A 226 -12.38 11.15 6.96
CA PHE A 226 -11.43 11.42 5.90
C PHE A 226 -11.35 12.92 5.58
N LYS A 227 -10.14 13.48 5.69
CA LYS A 227 -9.81 14.86 5.33
C LYS A 227 -8.78 14.92 4.22
N PRO A 228 -8.89 15.86 3.26
CA PRO A 228 -7.92 15.97 2.17
C PRO A 228 -6.49 16.16 2.69
N ALA A 229 -5.54 15.53 2.02
CA ALA A 229 -4.11 15.69 2.24
C ALA A 229 -3.43 16.12 0.93
N GLU A 230 -2.38 16.90 1.04
CA GLU A 230 -1.61 17.36 -0.12
C GLU A 230 -0.78 16.20 -0.69
N VAL A 231 -0.81 16.02 -2.00
CA VAL A 231 0.02 15.05 -2.72
C VAL A 231 1.21 15.78 -3.33
N VAL A 232 2.37 15.61 -2.71
CA VAL A 232 3.63 16.30 -3.05
C VAL A 232 4.25 15.69 -4.32
N GLN A 233 4.21 14.37 -4.43
CA GLN A 233 4.59 13.65 -5.65
C GLN A 233 3.39 12.84 -6.10
N ASN A 234 2.88 13.21 -7.28
CA ASN A 234 1.70 12.62 -7.87
C ASN A 234 2.06 11.93 -9.18
N ILE A 235 1.18 11.06 -9.66
CA ILE A 235 1.34 10.40 -10.94
C ILE A 235 0.73 11.28 -12.04
N VAL A 236 1.34 11.27 -13.22
CA VAL A 236 0.84 12.01 -14.37
C VAL A 236 -0.48 11.43 -14.87
N GLY A 237 -1.32 12.27 -15.46
CA GLY A 237 -2.57 11.86 -16.09
C GLY A 237 -3.52 13.03 -16.25
N VAL A 238 -4.54 12.84 -17.09
CA VAL A 238 -5.63 13.81 -17.27
C VAL A 238 -6.93 13.11 -16.94
N LEU A 239 -7.62 13.55 -15.88
CA LEU A 239 -8.88 12.95 -15.42
C LEU A 239 -8.79 11.44 -15.13
N GLY A 240 -7.63 10.96 -14.69
CA GLY A 240 -7.41 9.53 -14.45
C GLY A 240 -6.83 8.77 -15.65
N PHE A 241 -6.56 9.43 -16.79
CA PHE A 241 -6.07 8.77 -18.00
C PHE A 241 -4.58 9.01 -18.30
N SER A 242 -3.87 7.96 -18.71
CA SER A 242 -2.55 8.03 -19.35
C SER A 242 -2.34 6.86 -20.32
N THR A 243 -1.25 6.85 -21.09
CA THR A 243 -0.89 5.72 -22.00
C THR A 243 -0.07 4.62 -21.30
N VAL A 244 0.09 4.70 -19.98
CA VAL A 244 0.88 3.75 -19.19
C VAL A 244 -0.02 2.66 -18.64
N SER A 245 0.52 1.46 -18.44
CA SER A 245 -0.20 0.33 -17.85
C SER A 245 0.76 -0.59 -17.10
N SER A 246 0.22 -1.42 -16.21
CA SER A 246 0.97 -2.37 -15.38
C SER A 246 2.24 -1.78 -14.75
N THR A 247 2.16 -0.58 -14.17
CA THR A 247 3.31 0.22 -13.74
C THR A 247 3.15 0.74 -12.32
N ASP A 248 4.20 0.60 -11.52
CA ASP A 248 4.29 1.14 -10.17
C ASP A 248 4.84 2.56 -10.19
N PHE A 249 4.23 3.45 -9.43
CA PHE A 249 4.62 4.85 -9.32
C PHE A 249 4.83 5.25 -7.86
N PRO A 250 5.85 6.09 -7.58
CA PRO A 250 5.99 6.73 -6.28
C PRO A 250 4.90 7.78 -6.08
N VAL A 251 4.25 7.72 -4.92
CA VAL A 251 3.31 8.74 -4.45
C VAL A 251 3.75 9.21 -3.07
N ILE A 252 3.93 10.53 -2.92
CA ILE A 252 4.31 11.14 -1.64
C ILE A 252 3.20 12.07 -1.19
N VAL A 253 2.75 11.88 0.05
CA VAL A 253 1.64 12.61 0.66
C VAL A 253 2.16 13.39 1.86
N LYS A 254 1.77 14.66 1.98
CA LYS A 254 2.01 15.45 3.18
C LYS A 254 0.95 15.13 4.21
N VAL A 255 1.36 14.56 5.34
CA VAL A 255 0.45 14.32 6.47
C VAL A 255 0.23 15.64 7.22
N PRO A 256 -1.03 16.08 7.42
CA PRO A 256 -1.34 17.27 8.18
C PRO A 256 -0.69 17.31 9.56
N THR A 257 -0.03 18.42 9.90
CA THR A 257 0.65 18.58 11.19
C THR A 257 -0.36 18.68 12.34
N GLY A 258 0.03 18.18 13.52
CA GLY A 258 -0.76 18.36 14.76
C GLY A 258 -1.90 17.36 14.93
N GLN A 259 -2.08 16.40 14.02
CA GLN A 259 -3.01 15.29 14.18
C GLN A 259 -2.24 14.01 14.50
N ALA A 260 -2.66 13.30 15.55
CA ALA A 260 -2.15 11.99 15.89
C ALA A 260 -3.13 10.91 15.45
N CYS A 261 -2.62 9.75 15.07
CA CYS A 261 -3.46 8.60 14.79
C CYS A 261 -4.09 8.10 16.09
N SER A 262 -5.41 8.03 16.15
CA SER A 262 -6.19 7.47 17.26
C SER A 262 -7.16 6.37 16.82
N GLY A 263 -7.30 6.15 15.52
CA GLY A 263 -8.10 5.07 14.96
C GLY A 263 -7.69 3.69 15.47
N THR A 264 -8.67 2.80 15.50
CA THR A 264 -8.49 1.40 15.90
C THR A 264 -8.90 0.48 14.76
N VAL A 265 -8.01 -0.43 14.36
CA VAL A 265 -8.27 -1.44 13.33
C VAL A 265 -7.85 -2.80 13.87
N ALA A 266 -8.72 -3.80 13.76
CA ALA A 266 -8.46 -5.16 14.27
C ALA A 266 -8.01 -5.20 15.75
N GLY A 267 -8.43 -4.24 16.58
CA GLY A 267 -8.03 -4.12 18.00
C GLY A 267 -6.67 -3.43 18.24
N VAL A 268 -5.98 -2.98 17.20
CA VAL A 268 -4.75 -2.17 17.31
C VAL A 268 -5.12 -0.71 17.21
N SER A 269 -4.78 0.08 18.23
CA SER A 269 -4.97 1.54 18.26
C SER A 269 -3.77 2.29 17.68
N GLY A 270 -3.95 3.59 17.42
CA GLY A 270 -2.89 4.43 16.86
C GLY A 270 -2.78 4.34 15.34
N VAL A 271 -3.89 4.02 14.67
CA VAL A 271 -3.95 3.77 13.23
C VAL A 271 -4.57 4.95 12.49
N CYS A 272 -3.88 5.43 11.46
CA CYS A 272 -4.46 6.29 10.44
C CYS A 272 -4.66 5.50 9.15
N ILE A 273 -5.60 5.94 8.33
CA ILE A 273 -5.87 5.36 7.02
C ILE A 273 -5.75 6.44 5.94
N ALA A 274 -4.85 6.24 4.99
CA ALA A 274 -4.78 7.05 3.77
C ALA A 274 -5.63 6.36 2.70
N ARG A 275 -6.67 7.03 2.22
CA ARG A 275 -7.49 6.60 1.09
C ARG A 275 -7.09 7.38 -0.14
N VAL A 276 -6.71 6.66 -1.20
CA VAL A 276 -6.23 7.23 -2.45
C VAL A 276 -7.22 6.89 -3.55
N ARG A 277 -7.53 7.86 -4.40
CA ARG A 277 -8.35 7.66 -5.60
C ARG A 277 -7.91 8.58 -6.73
N ASN A 278 -8.12 8.19 -7.98
CA ASN A 278 -7.98 9.09 -9.11
C ASN A 278 -9.29 9.86 -9.40
N SER A 279 -9.31 10.60 -10.51
CA SER A 279 -10.48 11.39 -10.95
C SER A 279 -11.27 10.76 -12.11
N ALA A 280 -11.12 9.45 -12.32
CA ALA A 280 -11.78 8.72 -13.41
C ALA A 280 -13.31 8.81 -13.31
N THR A 281 -13.96 9.19 -14.41
CA THR A 281 -15.43 9.31 -14.45
C THR A 281 -16.11 7.94 -14.41
N ALA A 282 -15.46 6.90 -14.94
CA ALA A 282 -15.94 5.52 -14.85
C ALA A 282 -16.02 5.03 -13.38
N GLY A 283 -15.35 5.73 -12.47
CA GLY A 283 -15.40 5.54 -11.03
C GLY A 283 -14.03 5.88 -10.49
N PRO A 284 -13.87 6.82 -9.54
CA PRO A 284 -12.59 7.06 -8.91
C PRO A 284 -11.99 5.75 -8.41
N PHE A 285 -10.84 5.37 -8.97
CA PHE A 285 -10.15 4.12 -8.70
C PHE A 285 -8.97 4.33 -7.77
N GLY A 286 -8.76 3.40 -6.85
CA GLY A 286 -7.59 3.45 -5.99
C GLY A 286 -7.60 2.39 -4.92
N GLY A 287 -7.21 2.77 -3.71
CA GLY A 287 -7.11 1.86 -2.58
C GLY A 287 -6.87 2.61 -1.29
N ALA A 288 -6.45 1.88 -0.26
CA ALA A 288 -6.16 2.46 1.03
C ALA A 288 -4.91 1.84 1.65
N GLY A 289 -4.21 2.60 2.48
CA GLY A 289 -3.04 2.18 3.23
C GLY A 289 -3.17 2.55 4.70
N ALA A 290 -2.69 1.67 5.59
CA ALA A 290 -2.61 1.96 7.02
C ALA A 290 -1.21 2.42 7.40
N PHE A 291 -1.13 3.38 8.31
CA PHE A 291 0.11 3.91 8.85
C PHE A 291 -0.11 4.41 10.28
N THR A 292 0.97 4.77 10.96
CA THR A 292 0.91 5.43 12.26
C THR A 292 1.68 6.74 12.25
N HIS A 293 1.18 7.69 13.02
CA HIS A 293 1.74 9.02 13.18
C HIS A 293 1.46 9.51 14.60
N ASN A 294 2.53 9.84 15.32
CA ASN A 294 2.44 10.52 16.60
C ASN A 294 3.40 11.73 16.58
N PRO A 295 2.88 12.96 16.42
CA PRO A 295 3.68 14.18 16.40
C PRO A 295 4.51 14.42 17.67
N GLU A 296 4.07 13.91 18.82
CA GLU A 296 4.77 14.09 20.10
C GLU A 296 5.97 13.16 20.23
N ALA A 297 5.84 11.91 19.78
CA ALA A 297 6.94 10.95 19.75
C ALA A 297 8.08 11.38 18.80
N ALA A 298 7.75 12.09 17.71
CA ALA A 298 8.72 12.59 16.74
C ALA A 298 9.64 13.69 17.31
N LYS A 299 9.19 14.46 18.31
CA LYS A 299 9.98 15.51 18.96
C LYS A 299 11.02 14.96 19.97
N GLY A 300 10.90 13.69 20.36
CA GLY A 300 11.74 13.04 21.38
C GLY A 300 13.06 12.44 20.89
N LYS A 301 13.22 12.17 19.58
CA LYS A 301 14.48 11.64 19.02
C LYS A 301 15.41 12.78 18.61
N LYS A 302 16.06 13.43 19.58
CA LYS A 302 17.28 14.20 19.29
C LYS A 302 18.40 13.20 18.97
N SER A 303 19.03 13.32 17.82
CA SER A 303 20.22 12.52 17.47
C SER A 303 21.26 12.69 18.58
N SER A 304 21.61 11.61 19.28
CA SER A 304 22.71 11.60 20.24
C SER A 304 24.06 11.56 19.52
N ALA A 305 24.35 12.59 18.73
CA ALA A 305 25.71 12.88 18.28
C ALA A 305 26.46 13.55 19.44
N LYS A 306 26.99 12.73 20.35
CA LYS A 306 27.98 13.19 21.33
C LYS A 306 29.23 12.31 21.24
N PHE A 307 29.90 12.37 20.09
CA PHE A 307 31.28 11.92 19.99
C PHE A 307 32.15 12.93 20.73
N ARG A 308 32.39 12.69 22.03
CA ARG A 308 33.40 13.44 22.79
C ARG A 308 34.76 12.92 22.35
N HIS A 309 35.48 13.70 21.55
CA HIS A 309 36.93 13.55 21.45
C HIS A 309 37.52 13.65 22.86
N ARG A 310 38.04 12.53 23.35
CA ARG A 310 39.02 12.52 24.45
C ARG A 310 40.39 12.69 23.79
N HIS A 311 40.95 13.89 23.93
CA HIS A 311 42.39 14.04 23.92
C HIS A 311 42.94 13.39 25.20
N VAL A 312 43.72 12.33 25.05
CA VAL A 312 44.96 12.05 25.80
C VAL A 312 45.89 11.36 24.83
#